data_AF-A0A8I1WHZ4-F1
#
_entry.id   AF-A0A8I1WHZ4-F1
#
_cell.length_a   1.000
_cell.length_b   1.000
_cell.length_c   1.000
_cell.angle_alpha   90.00
_cell.angle_beta   90.00
_cell.angle_gamma   90.00
#
_symmetry.space_group_name_H-M   'P 1'
#
loop_
_entity.id
_entity.type
_entity.pdbx_description
1 polymer ?
#
loop_
_entity_poly.entity_id
_entity_poly.type
_entity_poly.pdbx_seq_one_letter_code
_entity_poly.pdbx_strand_id
1 'polypeptide(L)'
;RILKYPKEKLNIDEGLGDFGFDSISLAEFADVLSERYELEITPDIFFGYPTIERLSQYFLERYSDEMQAFYHEGEEEGSLTTPPENRGPKIRKIRSEKLET
;
A
#
# COMPACT_ATOMS: atom_id res chain seq x y z
N ARG A 1 8.56 7.19 6.35
CA ARG A 1 7.61 6.95 7.47
C ARG A 1 6.73 8.18 7.53
N ILE A 2 5.55 8.11 6.91
CA ILE A 2 4.74 9.30 6.57
C ILE A 2 4.09 9.89 7.82
N LEU A 3 3.54 9.03 8.69
CA LEU A 3 2.98 9.44 9.99
C LEU A 3 3.78 8.88 11.18
N LYS A 4 3.84 9.67 12.25
CA LYS A 4 4.29 9.22 13.59
C LYS A 4 3.08 8.75 14.43
N TYR A 5 2.14 8.04 13.81
CA TYR A 5 0.94 7.53 14.46
C TYR A 5 1.21 6.11 15.02
N PRO A 6 0.88 5.83 16.30
CA PRO A 6 1.07 4.50 16.88
C PRO A 6 0.09 3.50 16.25
N LYS A 7 0.61 2.34 15.83
CA LYS A 7 -0.17 1.32 15.13
C LYS A 7 -1.32 0.77 15.96
N GLU A 8 -1.16 0.74 17.28
CA GLU A 8 -2.17 0.30 18.24
C GLU A 8 -3.42 1.19 18.25
N LYS A 9 -3.34 2.40 17.70
CA LYS A 9 -4.47 3.32 17.58
C LYS A 9 -5.07 3.37 16.17
N LEU A 10 -4.52 2.61 15.21
CA LEU A 10 -5.06 2.61 13.85
C LEU A 10 -6.43 1.92 13.85
N ASN A 11 -7.47 2.68 13.56
CA ASN A 11 -8.82 2.16 13.37
C ASN A 11 -9.18 2.18 11.89
N ILE A 12 -9.45 1.03 11.29
CA ILE A 12 -9.66 0.94 9.84
C ILE A 12 -10.89 1.71 9.32
N ASP A 13 -11.85 2.00 10.21
CA ASP A 13 -13.06 2.79 9.91
C ASP A 13 -12.83 4.31 10.10
N GLU A 14 -11.71 4.70 10.70
CA GLU A 14 -11.36 6.10 10.92
C GLU A 14 -10.82 6.75 9.63
N GLY A 15 -11.14 8.04 9.48
CA GLY A 15 -10.72 8.82 8.33
C GLY A 15 -9.21 9.04 8.30
N LEU A 16 -8.60 8.99 7.12
CA LEU A 16 -7.16 9.24 6.93
C LEU A 16 -6.74 10.60 7.53
N GLY A 17 -7.59 11.62 7.43
CA GLY A 17 -7.36 12.93 8.03
C GLY A 17 -7.25 12.90 9.56
N ASP A 18 -7.95 11.99 10.24
CA ASP A 18 -7.91 11.86 11.71
C ASP A 18 -6.57 11.28 12.19
N PHE A 19 -5.93 10.45 11.35
CA PHE A 19 -4.55 10.01 11.57
C PHE A 19 -3.51 11.11 11.35
N GLY A 20 -3.92 12.27 10.84
CA GLY A 20 -3.06 13.40 10.52
C GLY A 20 -2.56 13.42 9.08
N PHE A 21 -3.21 12.69 8.15
CA PHE A 21 -2.94 12.89 6.73
C PHE A 21 -3.49 14.23 6.24
N ASP A 22 -2.60 15.07 5.75
CA ASP A 22 -2.91 16.28 4.98
C ASP A 22 -2.74 16.03 3.47
N SER A 23 -3.12 17.00 2.63
CA SER A 23 -3.06 16.85 1.17
C SER A 23 -1.66 16.56 0.61
N ILE A 24 -0.59 17.02 1.28
CA ILE A 24 0.79 16.74 0.86
C ILE A 24 1.14 15.30 1.24
N SER A 25 0.87 14.94 2.49
CA SER A 25 1.10 13.57 3.00
C SER A 25 0.29 12.51 2.23
N LEU A 26 -0.91 12.85 1.76
CA LEU A 26 -1.73 11.98 0.90
C LEU A 26 -1.12 11.81 -0.49
N ALA A 27 -0.59 12.87 -1.10
CA ALA A 27 0.11 12.76 -2.38
C ALA A 27 1.36 11.89 -2.26
N GLU A 28 2.16 12.05 -1.21
CA GLU A 28 3.30 11.17 -0.94
C GLU A 28 2.85 9.72 -0.67
N PHE A 29 1.70 9.54 -0.01
CA PHE A 29 1.17 8.21 0.23
C PHE A 29 0.72 7.52 -1.06
N ALA A 30 0.06 8.23 -1.97
CA ALA A 30 -0.26 7.72 -3.31
C ALA A 30 0.99 7.28 -4.08
N ASP A 31 2.05 8.08 -4.04
CA ASP A 31 3.33 7.75 -4.69
C ASP A 31 3.93 6.47 -4.10
N VAL A 32 4.00 6.35 -2.77
CA VAL A 32 4.49 5.16 -2.08
C VAL A 32 3.66 3.90 -2.39
N LEU A 33 2.33 4.03 -2.49
CA LEU A 33 1.49 2.90 -2.88
C LEU A 33 1.71 2.52 -4.34
N SER A 34 1.86 3.52 -5.21
CA SER A 34 2.11 3.33 -6.63
C SER A 34 3.41 2.54 -6.86
N GLU A 35 4.49 2.95 -6.20
CA GLU A 35 5.77 2.25 -6.26
C GLU A 35 5.71 0.85 -5.65
N ARG A 36 4.94 0.67 -4.57
CA ARG A 36 4.85 -0.60 -3.84
C ARG A 36 4.13 -1.68 -4.63
N TYR A 37 3.02 -1.32 -5.27
CA TYR A 37 2.18 -2.26 -6.01
C TYR A 37 2.43 -2.21 -7.52
N GLU A 38 3.33 -1.33 -7.98
CA GLU A 38 3.58 -1.09 -9.40
C GLU A 38 2.29 -0.67 -10.14
N LEU A 39 1.45 0.13 -9.46
CA LEU A 39 0.16 0.63 -9.94
C LEU A 39 0.19 2.15 -10.09
N GLU A 40 -0.68 2.71 -10.92
CA GLU A 40 -0.87 4.17 -10.99
C GLU A 40 -1.95 4.61 -10.00
N ILE A 41 -1.54 5.05 -8.81
CA ILE A 41 -2.45 5.51 -7.75
C ILE A 41 -2.38 7.03 -7.66
N THR A 42 -3.53 7.70 -7.77
CA THR A 42 -3.64 9.14 -7.65
C THR A 42 -4.21 9.53 -6.28
N PRO A 43 -3.83 10.69 -5.71
CA PRO A 43 -4.36 11.11 -4.41
C PRO A 43 -5.86 11.40 -4.39
N ASP A 44 -6.50 11.53 -5.56
CA ASP A 44 -7.95 11.75 -5.70
C ASP A 44 -8.77 10.62 -5.02
N ILE A 45 -8.26 9.38 -5.08
CA ILE A 45 -8.97 8.24 -4.52
C ILE A 45 -9.17 8.36 -3.00
N PHE A 46 -8.29 9.08 -2.29
CA PHE A 46 -8.41 9.26 -0.84
C PHE A 46 -9.58 10.16 -0.45
N PHE A 47 -10.09 10.99 -1.37
CA PHE A 47 -11.32 11.75 -1.13
C PHE A 47 -12.57 10.89 -1.32
N GLY A 48 -12.55 9.95 -2.28
CA GLY A 48 -13.64 8.99 -2.49
C GLY A 48 -13.68 7.86 -1.45
N TYR A 49 -12.50 7.45 -0.98
CA TYR A 49 -12.29 6.36 -0.03
C TYR A 49 -11.46 6.85 1.16
N PRO A 50 -12.05 7.68 2.04
CA PRO A 50 -11.31 8.40 3.08
C PRO A 50 -10.91 7.54 4.27
N THR A 51 -11.17 6.23 4.28
CA THR A 51 -10.83 5.31 5.38
C THR A 51 -10.00 4.15 4.85
N ILE A 52 -9.24 3.49 5.73
CA ILE A 52 -8.40 2.35 5.35
C ILE A 52 -9.28 1.21 4.84
N GLU A 53 -10.42 0.95 5.48
CA GLU A 53 -11.37 -0.09 5.04
C GLU A 53 -11.84 0.15 3.60
N ARG A 54 -12.33 1.36 3.31
CA ARG A 54 -12.83 1.71 1.98
C ARG A 54 -11.74 1.67 0.92
N LEU A 55 -10.54 2.12 1.28
CA LEU A 55 -9.38 2.06 0.40
C LEU A 55 -9.02 0.60 0.08
N SER A 56 -8.95 -0.27 1.09
CA SER A 56 -8.69 -1.70 0.89
C SER A 56 -9.74 -2.38 0.01
N GLN A 57 -11.02 -2.04 0.20
CA GLN A 57 -12.08 -2.55 -0.67
C GLN A 57 -11.92 -2.08 -2.12
N TYR A 58 -11.56 -0.81 -2.33
CA TYR A 58 -11.27 -0.29 -3.67
C TYR A 58 -10.14 -1.08 -4.36
N PHE A 59 -9.05 -1.37 -3.63
CA PHE A 59 -7.95 -2.19 -4.17
C PHE A 59 -8.38 -3.61 -4.50
N LEU A 60 -9.15 -4.25 -3.63
CA LEU A 60 -9.66 -5.61 -3.88
C LEU A 60 -10.67 -5.65 -5.02
N GLU A 61 -11.46 -4.61 -5.24
CA GLU A 61 -12.45 -4.59 -6.32
C GLU A 61 -11.81 -4.26 -7.68
N ARG A 62 -10.83 -3.35 -7.72
CA ARG A 62 -10.22 -2.87 -8.97
C ARG A 62 -8.95 -3.58 -9.38
N TYR A 63 -8.17 -4.06 -8.40
CA TYR A 63 -6.84 -4.62 -8.60
C TYR A 63 -6.73 -6.00 -7.92
N SER A 64 -7.82 -6.77 -7.90
CA SER A 64 -7.88 -8.06 -7.19
C SER A 64 -6.77 -9.02 -7.60
N ASP A 65 -6.43 -9.07 -8.89
CA ASP A 65 -5.43 -10.00 -9.44
C ASP A 65 -4.03 -9.59 -9.00
N GLU A 66 -3.70 -8.30 -9.09
CA GLU A 66 -2.43 -7.74 -8.62
C GLU A 66 -2.27 -7.88 -7.10
N MET A 67 -3.33 -7.60 -6.33
CA MET A 67 -3.33 -7.80 -4.89
C MET A 67 -3.14 -9.29 -4.55
N GLN A 68 -3.85 -10.18 -5.23
CA GLN A 68 -3.71 -11.61 -5.00
C GLN A 68 -2.28 -12.06 -5.34
N ALA A 69 -1.73 -11.70 -6.50
CA ALA A 69 -0.37 -12.06 -6.88
C ALA A 69 0.69 -11.51 -5.90
N PHE A 70 0.53 -10.27 -5.44
CA PHE A 70 1.46 -9.63 -4.51
C PHE A 70 1.44 -10.28 -3.12
N TYR A 71 0.26 -10.73 -2.65
CA TYR A 71 0.09 -11.33 -1.33
C TYR A 71 0.10 -12.86 -1.32
N HIS A 72 -0.08 -13.54 -2.46
CA HIS A 72 -0.06 -15.01 -2.58
C HIS A 72 1.36 -15.61 -2.60
N GLU A 73 2.43 -14.84 -2.84
CA GLU A 73 3.82 -15.36 -2.82
C GLU A 73 4.33 -15.74 -1.40
N GLY A 74 3.40 -16.01 -0.47
CA GLY A 74 3.68 -16.42 0.91
C GLY A 74 2.57 -17.25 1.55
N GLU A 75 1.75 -17.96 0.77
CA GLU A 75 0.79 -18.91 1.33
C GLU A 75 1.48 -20.24 1.63
N GLU A 76 1.84 -20.46 2.90
CA GLU A 76 1.35 -21.64 3.61
C GLU A 76 0.98 -21.24 5.05
N GLU A 77 -0.27 -21.57 5.40
CA GLU A 77 -0.87 -21.61 6.75
C GLU A 77 -1.41 -20.29 7.36
N GLY A 78 -2.70 -20.02 7.08
CA GLY A 78 -3.66 -19.90 8.18
C GLY A 78 -4.25 -18.52 8.51
N SER A 79 -5.45 -18.28 7.96
CA SER A 79 -6.60 -17.61 8.60
C SER A 79 -6.48 -16.15 9.05
N LEU A 80 -7.29 -15.30 8.38
CA LEU A 80 -7.98 -14.11 8.90
C LEU A 80 -7.27 -13.27 9.99
N THR A 81 -6.95 -12.03 9.60
CA THR A 81 -6.62 -10.87 10.45
C THR A 81 -5.18 -10.79 10.95
N THR A 82 -4.33 -10.06 10.22
CA THR A 82 -3.51 -8.95 10.75
C THR A 82 -2.75 -8.28 9.59
N PRO A 83 -2.66 -6.93 9.53
CA PRO A 83 -1.88 -6.25 8.50
C PRO A 83 -0.39 -6.58 8.68
N PRO A 84 0.35 -6.90 7.60
CA PRO A 84 1.77 -7.20 7.69
C PRO A 84 2.55 -5.93 8.04
N GLU A 85 2.79 -5.78 9.34
CA GLU A 85 3.77 -4.88 9.90
C GLU A 85 5.18 -5.26 9.39
N ASN A 86 5.69 -4.42 8.50
CA ASN A 86 7.13 -4.21 8.26
C ASN A 86 7.89 -5.28 7.45
N ARG A 87 7.67 -5.33 6.13
CA ARG A 87 8.70 -5.77 5.17
C ARG A 87 9.09 -4.58 4.28
N GLY A 88 10.27 -4.02 4.54
CA GLY A 88 10.88 -3.00 3.70
C GLY A 88 11.22 -3.56 2.31
N PRO A 89 11.29 -2.71 1.27
CA PRO A 89 11.52 -3.17 -0.09
C PRO A 89 12.89 -3.84 -0.19
N LYS A 90 12.90 -5.15 -0.50
CA LYS A 90 14.10 -5.80 -1.02
C LYS A 90 14.22 -5.39 -2.49
N ILE A 91 14.90 -4.26 -2.71
CA ILE A 91 15.37 -3.82 -4.03
C ILE A 91 16.07 -5.00 -4.72
N ARG A 92 15.40 -5.60 -5.71
CA ARG A 92 15.98 -6.59 -6.60
C ARG A 92 16.96 -5.84 -7.50
N LYS A 93 18.25 -6.00 -7.24
CA LYS A 93 19.32 -5.53 -8.12
C LYS A 93 19.29 -6.37 -9.39
N ILE A 94 18.56 -5.92 -10.41
CA ILE A 94 18.57 -6.56 -11.73
C ILE A 94 19.90 -6.21 -12.40
N ARG A 95 20.69 -7.27 -12.62
CA ARG A 95 21.93 -7.26 -13.39
C ARG A 95 21.57 -7.19 -14.87
N SER A 96 21.96 -6.12 -15.55
CA SER A 96 22.02 -6.08 -17.01
C SER A 96 23.48 -5.97 -17.42
N GLU A 97 24.05 -7.12 -17.79
CA GLU A 97 25.29 -7.24 -18.54
C GLU A 97 24.99 -7.23 -20.04
N LYS A 98 26.00 -6.78 -20.83
CA LYS A 98 26.18 -6.87 -22.30
C LYS A 98 25.43 -5.80 -23.11
N LEU A 99 26.00 -5.16 -24.14
CA LEU A 99 27.14 -5.49 -25.00
C LEU A 99 27.49 -4.21 -25.81
N GLU A 100 28.71 -3.69 -25.79
CA GLU A 100 29.16 -2.74 -26.83
C GLU A 100 30.62 -3.04 -27.22
N THR A 101 30.74 -3.33 -28.52
CA THR A 101 31.84 -3.54 -29.48
C THR A 101 33.29 -3.32 -29.06
#